data_AF-A0A817JND6-F1
#
_entry.id   AF-A0A817JND6-F1
#
_cell.length_a   1.000
_cell.length_b   1.000
_cell.length_c   1.000
_cell.angle_alpha   90.00
_cell.angle_beta   90.00
_cell.angle_gamma   90.00
#
_symmetry.space_group_name_H-M   'P 1'
#
loop_
_entity.id
_entity.type
_entity.pdbx_description
1 polymer ?
#
loop_
_entity_poly.entity_id
_entity_poly.type
_entity_poly.pdbx_seq_one_letter_code
_entity_poly.pdbx_strand_id
1 'polypeptide(L)'
;MITDEGVQYLSDALQNNSTLMYLYLHYNEIGEEGAKSLSQLLEKNGTLLELNLCGNSIGDKGAQYLAQALEKNEVKLNLYKSQ
;
A
#
# COMPACT_ATOMS: atom_id res chain seq x y z
N MET A 1 11.17 11.64 3.34
CA MET A 1 10.91 10.58 2.34
C MET A 1 10.63 9.31 3.11
N ILE A 2 9.55 8.62 2.77
CA ILE A 2 9.23 7.31 3.34
C ILE A 2 9.93 6.26 2.47
N THR A 3 10.77 5.44 3.10
CA THR A 3 11.43 4.29 2.48
C THR A 3 10.62 3.02 2.71
N ASP A 4 11.10 1.88 2.21
CA ASP A 4 10.54 0.56 2.51
C ASP A 4 10.37 0.30 4.00
N GLU A 5 11.39 0.62 4.80
CA GLU A 5 11.33 0.46 6.26
C GLU A 5 10.28 1.40 6.88
N GLY A 6 10.21 2.65 6.41
CA GLY A 6 9.22 3.61 6.89
C GLY A 6 7.79 3.17 6.60
N VAL A 7 7.52 2.64 5.40
CA VAL A 7 6.19 2.16 5.05
C VAL A 7 5.85 0.83 5.74
N GLN A 8 6.85 0.03 6.09
CA GLN A 8 6.65 -1.16 6.91
C GLN A 8 6.09 -0.79 8.28
N TYR A 9 6.73 0.14 9.01
CA TYR A 9 6.21 0.59 10.32
C TYR A 9 4.82 1.20 10.21
N LEU A 10 4.56 1.96 9.13
CA LEU A 10 3.24 2.50 8.87
C LEU A 10 2.19 1.39 8.64
N SER A 11 2.55 0.37 7.86
CA SER A 11 1.68 -0.77 7.56
C SER A 11 1.33 -1.55 8.83
N ASP A 12 2.31 -1.77 9.69
CA ASP A 12 2.11 -2.43 10.98
C ASP A 12 1.16 -1.63 11.89
N ALA A 13 1.33 -0.31 11.95
CA ALA A 13 0.47 0.57 12.73
C ALA A 13 -0.97 0.64 12.19
N LEU A 14 -1.16 0.55 10.88
CA LEU A 14 -2.47 0.66 10.23
C LEU A 14 -3.21 -0.67 10.07
N GLN A 15 -2.56 -1.80 10.34
CA GLN A 15 -3.15 -3.12 10.13
C GLN A 15 -4.46 -3.33 10.92
N ASN A 16 -4.56 -2.76 12.12
CA ASN A 16 -5.76 -2.80 12.96
C ASN A 16 -6.51 -1.47 13.02
N ASN A 17 -6.11 -0.49 12.19
CA ASN A 17 -6.82 0.77 12.12
C ASN A 17 -8.14 0.57 11.37
N SER A 18 -9.25 0.99 11.99
CA SER A 18 -10.60 0.83 11.47
C SER A 18 -11.28 2.15 11.13
N THR A 19 -10.51 3.24 10.97
CA THR A 19 -11.04 4.59 10.74
C THR A 19 -10.43 5.29 9.53
N LEU A 20 -9.20 4.95 9.17
CA LEU A 20 -8.49 5.55 8.07
C LEU A 20 -9.05 5.00 6.74
N MET A 21 -9.51 5.93 5.91
CA MET A 21 -10.10 5.62 4.60
C MET A 21 -9.19 6.04 3.43
N TYR A 22 -8.28 7.00 3.64
CA TYR A 22 -7.46 7.58 2.59
C TYR A 22 -6.01 7.65 3.03
N LEU A 23 -5.10 7.08 2.23
CA LEU A 23 -3.66 7.09 2.49
C LEU A 23 -2.89 7.55 1.25
N TYR A 24 -2.22 8.71 1.36
CA TYR A 24 -1.44 9.31 0.28
C TYR A 24 0.05 9.20 0.58
N LEU A 25 0.75 8.42 -0.23
CA LEU A 25 2.20 8.16 -0.12
C LEU A 25 2.94 8.47 -1.43
N HIS A 26 2.37 9.31 -2.28
CA HIS A 26 2.97 9.69 -3.55
C HIS A 26 4.32 10.41 -3.37
N TYR A 27 5.20 10.31 -4.36
CA TYR A 27 6.52 10.93 -4.41
C TYR A 27 7.39 10.61 -3.17
N ASN A 28 7.52 9.33 -2.86
CA ASN A 28 8.40 8.79 -1.81
C ASN A 28 9.39 7.78 -2.42
N GLU A 29 10.12 7.06 -1.57
CA GLU A 29 11.13 6.07 -1.97
C GLU A 29 10.66 4.65 -1.63
N ILE A 30 9.37 4.38 -1.80
CA ILE A 30 8.81 3.03 -1.60
C ILE A 30 9.20 2.16 -2.79
N GLY A 31 9.95 1.11 -2.51
CA GLY A 31 10.37 0.08 -3.44
C GLY A 31 9.50 -1.17 -3.38
N GLU A 32 10.08 -2.28 -3.86
CA GLU A 32 9.43 -3.58 -3.92
C GLU A 32 9.05 -4.13 -2.54
N GLU A 33 9.96 -4.04 -1.55
CA GLU A 33 9.70 -4.59 -0.21
C GLU A 33 8.67 -3.73 0.55
N GLY A 34 8.66 -2.42 0.36
CA GLY A 34 7.63 -1.57 0.91
C GLY A 34 6.24 -1.84 0.29
N ALA A 35 6.19 -2.14 -1.02
CA ALA A 35 4.96 -2.56 -1.68
C ALA A 35 4.42 -3.90 -1.14
N LYS A 36 5.30 -4.83 -0.77
CA LYS A 36 4.95 -6.08 -0.10
C LYS A 36 4.41 -5.86 1.32
N SER A 37 4.98 -4.92 2.09
CA SER A 37 4.40 -4.53 3.39
C SER A 37 3.02 -3.93 3.23
N LEU A 38 2.84 -3.05 2.24
CA LEU A 38 1.54 -2.47 1.90
C LEU A 38 0.54 -3.56 1.47
N SER A 39 0.95 -4.55 0.67
CA SER A 39 0.05 -5.63 0.26
C SER A 39 -0.47 -6.42 1.46
N GLN A 40 0.36 -6.67 2.47
CA GLN A 40 -0.05 -7.32 3.72
C GLN A 40 -1.01 -6.44 4.55
N LEU A 41 -0.82 -5.12 4.54
CA LEU A 41 -1.80 -4.19 5.10
C LEU A 41 -3.13 -4.31 4.37
N LEU A 42 -3.12 -4.29 3.03
CA LEU A 42 -4.34 -4.36 2.21
C LEU A 42 -5.10 -5.68 2.38
N GLU A 43 -4.44 -6.81 2.61
CA GLU A 43 -5.14 -8.08 2.86
C GLU A 43 -5.91 -8.09 4.20
N LYS A 44 -5.55 -7.25 5.17
CA LYS A 44 -6.15 -7.23 6.50
C LYS A 44 -6.99 -5.99 6.80
N ASN A 45 -6.68 -4.87 6.17
CA ASN A 45 -7.38 -3.61 6.41
C ASN A 45 -8.66 -3.56 5.57
N GLY A 46 -9.81 -3.55 6.24
CA GLY A 46 -11.14 -3.48 5.65
C GLY A 46 -11.76 -2.09 5.65
N THR A 47 -10.98 -1.01 5.76
CA THR A 47 -11.51 0.37 5.79
C THR A 47 -10.88 1.31 4.78
N LEU A 48 -9.66 1.01 4.32
CA LEU A 48 -8.96 1.83 3.36
C LEU A 48 -9.67 1.77 2.00
N LEU A 49 -10.10 2.93 1.52
CA LEU A 49 -10.80 3.11 0.25
C LEU A 49 -9.88 3.68 -0.83
N GLU A 50 -8.84 4.43 -0.47
CA GLU A 50 -7.89 4.97 -1.43
C GLU A 50 -6.44 4.88 -0.94
N LEU A 51 -5.56 4.42 -1.84
CA LEU A 51 -4.12 4.38 -1.66
C LEU A 51 -3.43 4.99 -2.88
N ASN A 52 -2.62 6.02 -2.68
CA ASN A 52 -1.85 6.64 -3.75
C ASN A 52 -0.34 6.42 -3.56
N LEU A 53 0.26 5.70 -4.50
CA LEU A 53 1.68 5.35 -4.57
C LEU A 53 2.38 5.96 -5.80
N CYS A 54 1.76 6.90 -6.52
CA CYS A 54 2.37 7.54 -7.69
C CYS A 54 3.73 8.16 -7.34
N GLY A 55 4.72 8.02 -8.21
CA GLY A 55 6.07 8.58 -8.01
C GLY A 55 6.92 7.82 -6.99
N ASN A 56 6.68 6.53 -6.79
CA ASN A 56 7.52 5.62 -6.01
C ASN A 56 8.24 4.61 -6.93
N SER A 57 9.20 3.85 -6.37
CA SER A 57 10.07 2.90 -7.09
C SER A 57 9.60 1.44 -6.94
N ILE A 58 8.29 1.20 -7.00
CA ILE A 58 7.62 -0.07 -6.63
C ILE A 58 8.13 -1.30 -7.42
N GLY A 59 8.46 -1.13 -8.70
CA GLY A 59 8.88 -2.20 -9.61
C GLY A 59 7.79 -3.23 -9.94
N ASP A 60 8.09 -4.14 -10.86
CA ASP A 60 7.12 -5.12 -11.38
C ASP A 60 6.65 -6.09 -10.30
N LYS A 61 7.57 -6.60 -9.49
CA LYS A 61 7.27 -7.56 -8.42
C LYS A 61 6.49 -6.91 -7.28
N GLY A 62 6.80 -5.66 -6.93
CA GLY A 62 6.00 -4.87 -5.99
C GLY A 62 4.57 -4.65 -6.51
N ALA A 63 4.42 -4.36 -7.80
CA ALA A 63 3.11 -4.22 -8.43
C ALA A 63 2.31 -5.54 -8.43
N GLN A 64 2.98 -6.69 -8.58
CA GLN A 64 2.34 -8.01 -8.46
C GLN A 64 1.81 -8.27 -7.04
N TYR A 65 2.59 -7.94 -6.00
CA TYR A 65 2.13 -8.07 -4.61
C TYR A 65 0.88 -7.24 -4.35
N LEU A 66 0.88 -5.98 -4.79
CA LEU A 66 -0.28 -5.10 -4.64
C LEU A 66 -1.51 -5.62 -5.41
N ALA A 67 -1.33 -6.13 -6.63
CA ALA A 67 -2.42 -6.70 -7.43
C ALA A 67 -3.05 -7.92 -6.74
N GLN A 68 -2.24 -8.86 -6.24
CA GLN A 68 -2.73 -10.04 -5.53
C GLN A 68 -3.50 -9.68 -4.25
N ALA A 69 -3.05 -8.66 -3.51
CA ALA A 69 -3.75 -8.20 -2.33
C ALA A 69 -5.09 -7.54 -2.68
N LEU A 70 -5.15 -6.75 -3.76
CA LEU A 70 -6.39 -6.13 -4.24
C LEU A 70 -7.44 -7.15 -4.69
N GLU A 71 -7.02 -8.29 -5.25
CA GLU A 71 -7.94 -9.38 -5.61
C GLU A 71 -8.61 -10.01 -4.37
N LYS A 72 -7.93 -9.99 -3.22
CA LYS A 72 -8.43 -10.54 -1.96
C LYS A 72 -9.11 -9.51 -1.07
N ASN A 73 -8.85 -8.22 -1.29
CA ASN A 73 -9.42 -7.17 -0.47
C ASN A 73 -10.94 -7.12 -0.70
N GLU A 74 -11.71 -7.31 0.37
CA GLU A 74 -13.18 -7.33 0.31
C GLU A 74 -13.78 -5.94 0.09
N VAL A 75 -12.97 -4.90 0.25
CA VAL A 75 -13.31 -3.50 0.04
C VAL A 75 -12.82 -3.05 -1.32
N LYS A 76 -13.67 -2.34 -2.06
CA LYS A 76 -13.26 -1.73 -3.33
C LYS A 76 -12.29 -0.58 -3.05
N LEU A 77 -11.00 -0.88 -3.09
CA LEU A 77 -9.91 0.08 -2.93
C LEU A 77 -9.48 0.66 -4.29
N ASN A 78 -9.41 1.99 -4.37
CA ASN A 78 -8.78 2.70 -5.48
C ASN A 78 -7.27 2.79 -5.25
N LEU A 79 -6.49 2.08 -6.08
CA LEU A 79 -5.03 2.17 -6.09
C LEU A 79 -4.55 3.06 -7.24
N TYR A 80 -3.85 4.14 -6.90
CA TYR A 80 -3.13 4.98 -7.85
C TYR A 80 -1.65 4.61 -7.83
N LYS A 81 -1.08 4.21 -8.98
CA LYS A 81 0.35 3.91 -9.16
C LYS A 81 0.88 4.58 -10.43
N SER A 82 2.18 4.84 -10.47
CA SER A 82 2.84 5.26 -11.72
C SER A 82 2.68 4.17 -12.79
N GLN A 83 2.52 4.58 -14.05
CA GLN A 83 2.48 3.69 -15.22
C GLN A 83 3.78 2.90 -15.37
#